data_AF-A0A533XS89-F1
#
_entry.id   AF-A0A533XS89-F1
#
_cell.length_a   1.000
_cell.length_b   1.000
_cell.length_c   1.000
_cell.angle_alpha   90.00
_cell.angle_beta   90.00
_cell.angle_gamma   90.00
#
_symmetry.space_group_name_H-M   'P 1'
#
loop_
_entity.id
_entity.type
_entity.pdbx_description
1 polymer ?
#
loop_
_entity_poly.entity_id
_entity_poly.type
_entity_poly.pdbx_seq_one_letter_code
_entity_poly.pdbx_strand_id
1 'polypeptide(L)'
;MMYSRSNPRDLSYMLNLLRDFEIRWRDEVQVDLLLPFSLSASVSETQEDLIHKLWVFPRSLAERNEMLDEIRGLNFDTVVFLFPDPIGLGWCRTERIIARLGIPNRYVLNGRKRFFEWDTRNHRKLIWRRILEHVWVVETMLAVLAVIVSIPLAIYDGLMKNSHVVAEGGSVDRGKRQ
;
A
#
# COMPACT_ATOMS: atom_id res chain seq x y z
N MET A 1 8.86 9.84 -11.21
CA MET A 1 7.93 10.36 -10.18
C MET A 1 6.74 9.40 -10.13
N MET A 2 6.66 8.59 -9.08
CA MET A 2 5.79 7.42 -9.00
C MET A 2 4.42 7.87 -8.47
N TYR A 3 3.41 7.97 -9.33
CA TYR A 3 2.04 8.25 -8.92
C TYR A 3 1.47 7.01 -8.21
N SER A 4 1.73 6.88 -6.92
CA SER A 4 0.88 6.08 -6.03
C SER A 4 -0.51 6.73 -6.08
N ARG A 5 -1.52 6.01 -6.58
CA ARG A 5 -2.92 6.50 -6.58
C ARG A 5 -3.50 6.60 -5.16
N SER A 6 -2.77 6.11 -4.17
CA SER A 6 -2.94 6.47 -2.78
C SER A 6 -2.66 7.96 -2.62
N ASN A 7 -3.70 8.75 -2.38
CA ASN A 7 -3.54 10.08 -1.78
C ASN A 7 -3.68 9.88 -0.26
N PRO A 8 -2.60 9.47 0.45
CA PRO A 8 -2.68 9.25 1.88
C PRO A 8 -3.05 10.57 2.54
N ARG A 9 -4.04 10.51 3.43
CA ARG A 9 -4.40 11.65 4.25
C ARG A 9 -3.32 11.87 5.29
N ASP A 10 -3.08 13.15 5.58
CA ASP A 10 -2.26 13.59 6.70
C ASP A 10 -2.78 13.02 8.02
N LEU A 11 -1.87 12.78 8.96
CA LEU A 11 -2.17 12.44 10.35
C LEU A 11 -3.16 13.43 10.97
N SER A 12 -3.03 14.75 10.77
CA SER A 12 -3.97 15.73 11.33
C SER A 12 -5.41 15.48 10.87
N TYR A 13 -5.59 15.07 9.61
CA TYR A 13 -6.89 14.69 9.08
C TYR A 13 -7.41 13.40 9.75
N MET A 14 -6.54 12.41 9.96
CA MET A 14 -6.92 11.15 10.61
C MET A 14 -7.25 11.34 12.09
N LEU A 15 -6.55 12.23 12.80
CA LEU A 15 -6.82 12.56 14.20
C LEU A 15 -8.07 13.41 14.34
N ASN A 16 -8.36 14.31 13.39
CA ASN A 16 -9.66 15.00 13.35
C ASN A 16 -10.82 14.02 13.12
N LEU A 17 -10.63 12.96 12.34
CA LEU A 17 -11.64 11.90 12.21
C LEU A 17 -11.86 11.13 13.51
N LEU A 18 -10.80 10.88 14.27
CA LEU A 18 -10.91 10.28 15.60
C LEU A 18 -11.69 11.20 16.54
N ARG A 19 -11.42 12.51 16.51
CA ARG A 19 -12.16 13.51 17.29
C ARG A 19 -13.64 13.55 16.94
N ASP A 20 -13.99 13.51 15.65
CA ASP A 20 -15.40 13.44 15.22
C ASP A 20 -16.09 12.17 15.76
N PHE A 21 -15.35 11.08 15.90
CA PHE A 21 -15.85 9.81 16.46
C PHE A 21 -16.00 9.89 17.98
N GLU A 22 -14.99 10.37 18.70
CA GLU A 22 -15.01 10.51 20.16
C GLU A 22 -16.08 11.49 20.63
N ILE A 23 -16.21 12.67 20.03
CA ILE A 23 -17.27 13.64 20.38
C ILE A 23 -18.67 13.02 20.30
N ARG A 24 -18.87 12.08 19.37
CA ARG A 24 -20.17 11.42 19.18
C ARG A 24 -20.44 10.29 20.18
N TRP A 25 -19.40 9.67 20.76
CA TRP A 25 -19.51 8.48 21.60
C TRP A 25 -18.81 8.64 22.97
N ARG A 26 -18.45 9.87 23.34
CA ARG A 26 -17.61 10.23 24.49
C ARG A 26 -18.11 9.66 25.82
N ASP A 27 -19.42 9.67 26.02
CA ASP A 27 -20.04 9.25 27.28
C ASP A 27 -20.19 7.72 27.39
N GLU A 28 -19.93 6.99 26.31
CA GLU A 28 -20.17 5.55 26.21
C GLU A 28 -18.89 4.74 25.99
N VAL A 29 -17.80 5.36 25.52
CA VAL A 29 -16.60 4.64 25.06
C VAL A 29 -15.31 5.34 25.50
N GLN A 30 -14.41 4.59 26.13
CA GLN A 30 -13.03 5.04 26.33
C GLN A 30 -12.20 4.74 25.09
N VAL A 31 -11.44 5.74 24.62
CA VAL A 31 -10.65 5.65 23.39
C VAL A 31 -9.16 5.73 23.72
N ASP A 32 -8.48 4.61 23.50
CA ASP A 32 -7.02 4.52 23.52
C ASP A 32 -6.50 4.61 22.08
N LEU A 33 -5.43 5.37 21.86
CA LEU A 33 -4.82 5.54 20.54
C LEU A 33 -3.49 4.81 20.47
N LEU A 34 -3.30 4.01 19.42
CA LEU A 34 -2.03 3.35 19.11
C LEU A 34 -1.40 3.96 17.86
N LEU A 35 -0.23 4.59 18.02
CA LEU A 35 0.51 5.23 16.93
C LEU A 35 1.86 4.57 16.65
N PRO A 36 2.29 4.48 15.39
CA PRO A 36 3.68 4.18 15.07
C PRO A 36 4.64 5.22 15.68
N PHE A 37 5.82 4.78 16.13
CA PHE A 37 6.87 5.69 16.63
C PHE A 37 7.22 6.84 15.67
N SER A 38 7.12 6.62 14.36
CA SER A 38 7.40 7.66 13.37
C SER A 38 6.41 8.82 13.39
N LEU A 39 5.21 8.62 13.97
CA LEU A 39 4.11 9.59 13.97
C LEU A 39 3.87 10.19 15.36
N SER A 40 4.56 9.71 16.40
CA SER A 40 4.35 10.21 17.78
C SER A 40 4.73 11.68 17.92
N ALA A 41 5.75 12.15 17.20
CA ALA A 41 6.19 13.54 17.24
C ALA A 41 5.23 14.53 16.54
N SER A 42 4.20 14.03 15.85
CA SER A 42 3.26 14.84 15.06
C SER A 42 1.90 15.00 15.74
N VAL A 43 1.70 14.45 16.94
CA VAL A 43 0.51 14.67 17.75
C VAL A 43 0.65 15.99 18.50
N SER A 44 -0.32 16.88 18.35
CA SER A 44 -0.36 18.15 19.10
C SER A 44 -0.93 17.93 20.49
N GLU A 45 -0.47 18.70 21.48
CA GLU A 45 -1.01 18.75 22.85
C GLU A 45 -2.55 18.87 22.88
N THR A 46 -3.15 19.62 21.93
CA THR A 46 -4.61 19.79 21.83
C THR A 46 -5.39 18.51 21.50
N GLN A 47 -4.71 17.45 21.09
CA GLN A 47 -5.32 16.14 20.80
C GLN A 47 -5.05 15.11 21.90
N GLU A 48 -4.17 15.41 22.85
CA GLU A 48 -3.90 14.54 24.01
C GLU A 48 -5.09 14.51 24.97
N ASP A 49 -5.81 15.63 25.13
CA ASP A 49 -7.01 15.73 25.99
C ASP A 49 -8.18 14.80 25.56
N LEU A 50 -8.15 14.29 24.32
CA LEU A 50 -9.19 13.42 23.75
C LEU A 50 -8.80 11.94 23.79
N ILE A 51 -7.56 11.63 24.18
CA ILE A 51 -7.01 10.29 24.16
C ILE A 51 -6.78 9.87 25.61
N HIS A 52 -7.47 8.82 26.05
CA HIS A 52 -7.30 8.32 27.42
C HIS A 52 -5.88 7.78 27.65
N LYS A 53 -5.37 7.00 26.69
CA LYS A 53 -3.97 6.55 26.68
C LYS A 53 -3.40 6.51 25.27
N LEU A 54 -2.23 7.13 25.09
CA LEU A 54 -1.45 7.06 23.87
C LEU A 54 -0.41 5.94 23.97
N TRP A 55 -0.53 4.97 23.08
CA TRP A 55 0.41 3.87 22.92
C TRP A 55 1.30 4.13 21.71
N VAL A 56 2.61 4.05 21.88
CA VAL A 56 3.56 4.25 20.77
C VAL A 56 4.23 2.94 20.42
N PHE A 57 4.06 2.51 19.17
CA PHE A 57 4.54 1.23 18.67
C PHE A 57 6.08 1.16 18.76
N PRO A 58 6.64 0.24 19.55
CA PRO A 58 8.07 0.19 19.78
C PRO A 58 8.85 -0.22 18.53
N ARG A 59 10.09 0.28 18.44
CA ARG A 59 11.03 -0.11 17.40
C ARG A 59 11.56 -1.52 17.64
N SER A 60 11.81 -1.88 18.90
CA SER A 60 12.25 -3.22 19.30
C SER A 60 11.12 -4.24 19.21
N LEU A 61 11.46 -5.48 18.85
CA LEU A 61 10.49 -6.58 18.77
C LEU A 61 10.11 -7.11 20.16
N ALA A 62 11.01 -7.05 21.13
CA ALA A 62 10.76 -7.48 22.50
C ALA A 62 9.77 -6.54 23.20
N GLU A 63 10.07 -5.23 23.21
CA GLU A 63 9.17 -4.18 23.74
C GLU A 63 7.79 -4.23 23.09
N ARG A 64 7.73 -4.55 21.79
CA ARG A 64 6.47 -4.69 21.08
C ARG A 64 5.63 -5.85 21.61
N ASN A 65 6.24 -7.01 21.89
CA ASN A 65 5.50 -8.14 22.42
C ASN A 65 4.97 -7.83 23.83
N GLU A 66 5.80 -7.21 24.67
CA GLU A 66 5.40 -6.78 26.02
C GLU A 66 4.22 -5.81 25.98
N MET A 67 4.28 -4.77 25.14
CA MET A 67 3.16 -3.83 24.95
C MET A 67 1.90 -4.54 24.44
N LEU A 68 2.02 -5.50 23.52
CA LEU A 68 0.86 -6.26 23.03
C LEU A 68 0.25 -7.15 24.10
N ASP A 69 1.06 -7.70 25.01
CA ASP A 69 0.58 -8.49 26.14
C ASP A 69 -0.10 -7.59 27.20
N GLU A 70 0.40 -6.37 27.42
CA GLU A 70 -0.29 -5.36 28.24
C GLU A 70 -1.66 -5.00 27.63
N ILE A 71 -1.71 -4.71 26.32
CA ILE A 71 -2.96 -4.42 25.59
C ILE A 71 -3.95 -5.59 25.69
N ARG A 72 -3.46 -6.84 25.63
CA ARG A 72 -4.31 -8.02 25.85
C ARG A 72 -4.88 -8.07 27.26
N GLY A 73 -4.08 -7.74 28.27
CA GLY A 73 -4.52 -7.70 29.67
C GLY A 73 -5.64 -6.69 29.95
N LEU A 74 -5.74 -5.64 29.14
CA LEU A 74 -6.77 -4.60 29.26
C LEU A 74 -8.14 -5.00 28.67
N ASN A 75 -8.24 -6.15 27.99
CA ASN A 75 -9.50 -6.71 27.46
C ASN A 75 -10.34 -5.72 26.63
N PHE A 76 -9.75 -5.09 25.61
CA PHE A 76 -10.51 -4.23 24.70
C PHE A 76 -11.60 -5.01 23.95
N ASP A 77 -12.82 -4.45 23.91
CA ASP A 77 -13.94 -5.03 23.16
C ASP A 77 -13.80 -4.83 21.64
N THR A 78 -13.23 -3.68 21.25
CA THR A 78 -13.21 -3.22 19.85
C THR A 78 -11.88 -2.60 19.47
N VAL A 79 -11.38 -2.95 18.27
CA VAL A 79 -10.27 -2.23 17.61
C VAL A 79 -10.77 -1.53 16.37
N VAL A 80 -10.41 -0.24 16.23
CA VAL A 80 -10.65 0.53 15.00
C VAL A 80 -9.30 0.85 14.34
N PHE A 81 -9.09 0.36 13.12
CA PHE A 81 -7.92 0.71 12.32
C PHE A 81 -8.16 2.02 11.56
N LEU A 82 -7.26 2.98 11.74
CA LEU A 82 -7.26 4.24 11.00
C LEU A 82 -6.34 4.15 9.79
N PHE A 83 -6.90 3.93 8.60
CA PHE A 83 -6.11 3.88 7.37
C PHE A 83 -6.01 5.26 6.72
N PRO A 84 -4.79 5.80 6.49
CA PRO A 84 -4.62 7.11 5.84
C PRO A 84 -5.09 7.09 4.39
N ASP A 85 -5.08 5.92 3.74
CA ASP A 85 -5.46 5.73 2.35
C ASP A 85 -6.70 4.82 2.22
N PRO A 86 -7.35 4.75 1.04
CA PRO A 86 -8.58 3.99 0.85
C PRO A 86 -8.42 2.46 0.97
N ILE A 87 -7.19 1.95 0.83
CA ILE A 87 -6.90 0.50 0.74
C ILE A 87 -5.92 0.01 1.82
N GLY A 88 -5.40 0.88 2.69
CA GLY A 88 -4.46 0.56 3.76
C GLY A 88 -3.12 0.04 3.25
N LEU A 89 -2.54 0.63 2.20
CA LEU A 89 -1.25 0.17 1.68
C LEU A 89 -0.15 0.25 2.75
N GLY A 90 0.61 -0.84 2.92
CA GLY A 90 1.66 -0.96 3.94
C GLY A 90 1.19 -1.45 5.31
N TRP A 91 -0.12 -1.58 5.56
CA TRP A 91 -0.66 -1.99 6.86
C TRP A 91 -0.74 -3.51 7.08
N CYS A 92 -0.38 -4.33 6.09
CA CYS A 92 -0.43 -5.79 6.16
C CYS A 92 0.34 -6.40 7.35
N ARG A 93 1.38 -5.72 7.85
CA ARG A 93 2.15 -6.17 9.03
C ARG A 93 1.40 -5.87 10.32
N THR A 94 0.93 -4.63 10.48
CA THR A 94 0.15 -4.17 11.63
C THR A 94 -1.15 -4.96 11.78
N GLU A 95 -1.84 -5.22 10.67
CA GLU A 95 -3.04 -6.06 10.62
C GLU A 95 -2.78 -7.47 11.18
N ARG A 96 -1.67 -8.10 10.80
CA ARG A 96 -1.30 -9.44 11.32
C ARG A 96 -0.97 -9.42 12.79
N ILE A 97 -0.33 -8.37 13.28
CA ILE A 97 0.03 -8.23 14.69
C ILE A 97 -1.23 -8.05 15.52
N ILE A 98 -2.11 -7.13 15.12
CA ILE A 98 -3.36 -6.85 15.84
C ILE A 98 -4.33 -8.03 15.73
N ALA A 99 -4.34 -8.77 14.62
CA ALA A 99 -5.16 -9.98 14.50
C ALA A 99 -4.80 -11.04 15.56
N ARG A 100 -3.55 -11.07 16.05
CA ARG A 100 -3.12 -11.97 17.13
C ARG A 100 -3.60 -11.53 18.50
N LEU A 101 -4.07 -10.29 18.68
CA LEU A 101 -4.60 -9.82 19.95
C LEU A 101 -5.92 -10.50 20.32
N GLY A 102 -6.62 -11.09 19.36
CA GLY A 102 -7.84 -11.86 19.64
C GLY A 102 -9.08 -11.02 19.92
N ILE A 103 -9.01 -9.69 19.77
CA ILE A 103 -10.12 -8.77 20.02
C ILE A 103 -11.28 -9.09 19.06
N PRO A 104 -12.52 -9.26 19.56
CA PRO A 104 -13.64 -9.77 18.77
C PRO A 104 -14.10 -8.77 17.71
N ASN A 105 -14.34 -7.52 18.11
CA ASN A 105 -14.87 -6.51 17.19
C ASN A 105 -13.72 -5.75 16.53
N ARG A 106 -13.69 -5.75 15.20
CA ARG A 106 -12.63 -5.09 14.44
C ARG A 106 -13.26 -4.26 13.34
N TYR A 107 -12.96 -2.98 13.31
CA TYR A 107 -13.46 -2.06 12.31
C TYR A 107 -12.32 -1.31 11.64
N VAL A 108 -12.58 -0.80 10.46
CA VAL A 108 -11.66 0.09 9.74
C VAL A 108 -12.37 1.38 9.42
N LEU A 109 -11.71 2.49 9.73
CA LEU A 109 -12.05 3.81 9.25
C LEU A 109 -10.95 4.28 8.30
N ASN A 110 -11.29 4.45 7.02
CA ASN A 110 -10.31 4.88 6.02
C ASN A 110 -10.31 6.40 5.79
N GLY A 111 -9.29 6.89 5.09
CA GLY A 111 -9.14 8.31 4.71
C GLY A 111 -10.24 8.89 3.80
N ARG A 112 -11.22 8.07 3.39
CA ARG A 112 -12.46 8.49 2.69
C ARG A 112 -13.70 8.46 3.60
N LYS A 113 -13.50 8.44 4.93
CA LYS A 113 -14.55 8.38 5.96
C LYS A 113 -15.46 7.15 5.84
N ARG A 114 -15.00 6.06 5.23
CA ARG A 114 -15.78 4.81 5.17
C ARG A 114 -15.46 3.98 6.39
N PHE A 115 -16.50 3.64 7.14
CA PHE A 115 -16.45 2.74 8.29
C PHE A 115 -16.97 1.37 7.86
N PHE A 116 -16.19 0.32 8.09
CA PHE A 116 -16.62 -1.04 7.76
C PHE A 116 -16.02 -2.06 8.72
N GLU A 117 -16.73 -3.15 8.93
CA GLU A 117 -16.26 -4.27 9.73
C GLU A 117 -15.12 -5.01 9.01
N TRP A 118 -14.09 -5.34 9.76
CA TRP A 118 -12.94 -6.12 9.35
C TRP A 118 -13.31 -7.61 9.31
N ASP A 119 -14.14 -7.97 8.33
CA ASP A 119 -14.44 -9.37 8.00
C ASP A 119 -13.39 -9.94 7.04
N THR A 120 -13.18 -11.27 7.12
CA THR A 120 -12.32 -12.07 6.25
C THR A 120 -12.61 -11.82 4.77
N ARG A 121 -13.88 -11.57 4.39
CA ARG A 121 -14.27 -11.25 3.01
C ARG A 121 -13.79 -9.86 2.59
N ASN A 122 -13.93 -8.86 3.45
CA ASN A 122 -13.45 -7.50 3.19
C ASN A 122 -11.92 -7.46 3.14
N HIS A 123 -11.25 -8.23 4.01
CA HIS A 123 -9.81 -8.36 4.00
C HIS A 123 -9.27 -8.92 2.69
N ARG A 124 -9.87 -10.01 2.16
CA ARG A 124 -9.48 -10.56 0.84
C ARG A 124 -9.66 -9.56 -0.29
N LYS A 125 -10.77 -8.81 -0.30
CA LYS A 125 -11.01 -7.75 -1.30
C LYS A 125 -9.94 -6.65 -1.23
N LEU A 126 -9.52 -6.25 -0.03
CA LEU A 126 -8.45 -5.27 0.15
C LEU A 126 -7.10 -5.81 -0.33
N ILE A 127 -6.76 -7.06 -0.02
CA ILE A 127 -5.53 -7.70 -0.52
C ILE A 127 -5.51 -7.70 -2.04
N TRP A 128 -6.60 -8.12 -2.70
CA TRP A 128 -6.67 -8.12 -4.16
C TRP A 128 -6.50 -6.73 -4.75
N ARG A 129 -7.10 -5.70 -4.15
CA ARG A 129 -6.91 -4.31 -4.58
C ARG A 129 -5.46 -3.85 -4.43
N ARG A 130 -4.79 -4.20 -3.32
CA ARG A 130 -3.36 -3.91 -3.09
C ARG A 130 -2.48 -4.61 -4.13
N ILE A 131 -2.78 -5.87 -4.47
CA ILE A 131 -2.06 -6.63 -5.49
C ILE A 131 -2.27 -5.99 -6.86
N LEU A 132 -3.51 -5.63 -7.22
CA LEU A 132 -3.82 -5.01 -8.50
C LEU A 132 -3.04 -3.71 -8.72
N GLU A 133 -2.81 -2.92 -7.66
CA GLU A 133 -1.94 -1.74 -7.76
C GLU A 133 -0.48 -2.10 -8.07
N HIS A 134 0.02 -3.24 -7.59
CA HIS A 134 1.37 -3.71 -7.90
C HIS A 134 1.48 -4.34 -9.29
N VAL A 135 0.39 -4.88 -9.86
CA VAL A 135 0.38 -5.48 -11.21
C VAL A 135 0.78 -4.45 -12.27
N TRP A 136 0.37 -3.19 -12.12
CA TRP A 136 0.76 -2.13 -13.06
C TRP A 136 2.27 -1.85 -13.06
N VAL A 137 2.93 -2.01 -11.91
CA VAL A 137 4.39 -1.89 -11.80
C VAL A 137 5.07 -3.00 -12.60
N VAL A 138 4.56 -4.22 -12.51
CA VAL A 138 5.05 -5.38 -13.28
C VAL A 138 4.83 -5.18 -14.78
N GLU A 139 3.65 -4.70 -15.17
CA GLU A 139 3.31 -4.39 -16.57
C GLU A 139 4.25 -3.33 -17.16
N THR A 140 4.52 -2.27 -16.40
CA THR A 140 5.44 -1.21 -16.82
C THR A 140 6.88 -1.73 -16.97
N MET A 141 7.35 -2.58 -16.05
CA MET A 141 8.66 -3.21 -16.17
C MET A 141 8.76 -4.11 -17.41
N LEU A 142 7.72 -4.90 -17.71
CA LEU A 142 7.68 -5.74 -18.91
C LEU A 142 7.67 -4.90 -20.18
N ALA A 143 6.94 -3.79 -20.22
CA ALA A 143 6.93 -2.88 -21.35
C ALA A 143 8.33 -2.28 -21.61
N VAL A 144 9.03 -1.85 -20.55
CA VAL A 144 10.41 -1.36 -20.64
C VAL A 144 11.36 -2.44 -21.16
N LEU A 145 11.26 -3.66 -20.63
CA LEU A 145 12.04 -4.81 -21.12
C LEU A 145 11.78 -5.11 -22.59
N ALA A 146 10.51 -5.08 -23.02
CA ALA A 146 10.13 -5.30 -24.41
C ALA A 146 10.77 -4.26 -25.33
N VAL A 147 10.80 -2.98 -24.92
CA VAL A 147 11.49 -1.92 -25.67
C VAL A 147 12.99 -2.20 -25.75
N ILE A 148 13.64 -2.53 -24.63
CA ILE A 148 15.08 -2.81 -24.60
C ILE A 148 15.43 -3.99 -25.52
N VAL A 149 14.61 -5.05 -25.52
CA VAL A 149 14.82 -6.24 -26.36
C VAL A 149 14.48 -5.97 -27.83
N SER A 150 13.53 -5.09 -28.12
CA SER A 150 13.15 -4.73 -29.49
C SER A 150 14.28 -4.02 -30.27
N ILE A 151 15.12 -3.24 -29.58
CA ILE A 151 16.22 -2.48 -30.20
C ILE A 151 17.26 -3.41 -30.88
N PRO A 152 17.88 -4.40 -30.20
CA PRO A 152 18.84 -5.30 -30.84
C PRO A 152 18.18 -6.21 -31.88
N LEU A 153 16.92 -6.61 -31.68
CA LEU A 153 16.16 -7.37 -32.69
C LEU A 153 15.95 -6.57 -33.97
N ALA A 154 15.59 -5.28 -33.87
CA ALA A 154 15.43 -4.40 -35.02
C ALA A 154 16.75 -4.15 -35.75
N ILE A 155 17.86 -4.01 -35.01
CA ILE A 155 19.20 -3.89 -35.61
C ILE A 155 19.57 -5.17 -36.35
N TYR A 156 19.36 -6.34 -35.74
CA TYR A 156 19.63 -7.63 -36.35
C TYR A 156 18.81 -7.86 -37.63
N ASP A 157 17.50 -7.55 -37.58
CA ASP A 157 16.62 -7.67 -38.74
C ASP A 157 17.02 -6.69 -39.86
N GLY A 158 17.37 -5.45 -39.51
CA GLY A 158 17.90 -4.48 -40.47
C GLY A 158 19.19 -4.93 -41.17
N LEU A 159 20.11 -5.57 -40.43
CA LEU A 159 21.34 -6.13 -40.99
C LEU A 159 21.08 -7.32 -41.91
N MET A 160 20.20 -8.24 -41.50
CA MET A 160 19.84 -9.42 -42.29
C MET A 160 19.04 -9.07 -43.55
N LYS A 161 18.18 -8.05 -43.50
CA LYS A 161 17.42 -7.61 -44.66
C LYS A 161 18.31 -6.98 -45.72
N ASN A 162 19.34 -6.24 -45.30
CA ASN A 162 20.34 -5.65 -46.20
C ASN A 162 21.22 -6.71 -46.86
N SER A 163 21.56 -7.82 -46.19
CA SER A 163 22.34 -8.90 -46.81
C SER A 163 21.57 -9.70 -47.86
N HIS A 164 20.24 -9.81 -47.76
CA HIS A 164 19.41 -10.40 -48.81
C HIS A 164 19.28 -9.50 -50.05
N VAL A 165 19.22 -8.18 -49.89
CA VAL A 165 19.15 -7.23 -51.04
C VAL A 165 20.46 -7.20 -51.85
N VAL A 166 21.61 -7.41 -51.21
CA VAL A 166 22.91 -7.47 -51.91
C VAL A 166 23.07 -8.78 -52.71
N ALA A 167 22.45 -9.88 -52.28
CA ALA A 167 22.50 -11.16 -52.99
C ALA A 167 21.66 -11.18 -54.29
N GLU A 168 20.56 -10.42 -54.36
CA GLU A 168 19.72 -10.33 -55.56
C GLU A 168 20.24 -9.32 -56.60
N GLY A 169 21.09 -8.36 -56.20
CA GLY A 169 21.71 -7.38 -57.10
C GLY A 169 22.87 -7.92 -57.96
N GLY A 170 23.25 -9.19 -57.81
CA GLY A 170 24.41 -9.80 -58.48
C GLY A 170 24.14 -10.53 -59.80
N SER A 171 22.92 -10.53 -60.34
CA SER A 171 22.56 -11.37 -61.49
C SER A 171 21.84 -10.63 -62.63
N VAL A 172 22.33 -9.47 -63.08
CA VAL A 172 22.05 -8.93 -64.44
C VAL A 172 23.28 -8.08 -64.80
N ASP A 173 24.18 -8.46 -65.72
CA ASP A 173 23.96 -8.40 -67.16
C ASP A 173 25.12 -9.11 -67.89
N ARG A 174 24.89 -10.34 -68.38
CA ARG A 174 25.69 -10.95 -69.46
C ARG A 174 24.73 -11.46 -70.50
N GLY A 175 24.34 -10.58 -71.41
CA GLY A 175 23.91 -11.01 -72.73
C GLY A 175 22.80 -10.18 -73.31
N LYS A 176 23.18 -9.29 -74.23
CA LYS A 176 22.61 -9.16 -75.59
C LYS A 176 23.47 -8.14 -76.34
N ARG A 177 24.11 -8.58 -77.44
CA ARG A 177 23.78 -8.24 -78.85
C ARG A 177 24.11 -6.77 -79.17
N GLN A 178 24.78 -6.41 -80.26
CA GLN A 178 25.17 -7.08 -81.50
C GLN A 178 26.20 -6.17 -82.17
#